data_AF-A0A917BI81-F1
#
_entry.id   AF-A0A917BI81-F1
#
_cell.length_a   1.000
_cell.length_b   1.000
_cell.length_c   1.000
_cell.angle_alpha   90.00
_cell.angle_beta   90.00
_cell.angle_gamma   90.00
#
_symmetry.space_group_name_H-M   'P 1'
#
loop_
_entity.id
_entity.type
_entity.pdbx_description
1 polymer ?
#
loop_
_entity_poly.entity_id
_entity_poly.type
_entity_poly.pdbx_seq_one_letter_code
_entity_poly.pdbx_strand_id
1 'polypeptide(L)'
;MRELRELWVDLRSASRSHLRVRAGILGGALLFALAYALAGGGNVIAWLGLVALGLAVVLQPHTLAPGLFLGYAVASWWATVEATWHWALLPAALGILVLHTAAALCASVPAQAPVPVTVVRRWAERTGLVAALTVLVWGLAGLLTLRPATGLGPLPGIVGLTLLAVLLAAYVRWRPTDR
;
A
#
# COMPACT_ATOMS: atom_id res chain seq x y z
N MET A 1 -2.98 4.32 29.00
CA MET A 1 -3.31 5.77 29.15
C MET A 1 -2.14 6.68 28.76
N ARG A 2 -0.94 6.49 29.33
CA ARG A 2 0.24 7.32 29.01
C ARG A 2 0.66 7.26 27.53
N GLU A 3 0.75 6.07 26.95
CA GLU A 3 1.12 5.88 25.54
C GLU A 3 0.13 6.55 24.57
N LEU A 4 -1.18 6.40 24.80
CA LEU A 4 -2.21 7.08 24.00
C LEU A 4 -2.07 8.61 24.04
N ARG A 5 -1.68 9.15 25.20
CA ARG A 5 -1.42 10.58 25.35
C ARG A 5 -0.18 11.01 24.58
N GLU A 6 0.87 10.19 24.58
CA GLU A 6 2.10 10.45 23.83
C GLU A 6 1.84 10.44 22.31
N LEU A 7 1.03 9.49 21.82
CA LEU A 7 0.59 9.46 20.41
C LEU A 7 -0.21 10.69 20.02
N TRP A 8 -1.11 11.13 20.90
CA TRP A 8 -1.89 12.33 20.68
C TRP A 8 -1.02 13.58 20.63
N VAL A 9 -0.03 13.68 21.52
CA VAL A 9 0.95 14.78 21.53
C VAL A 9 1.82 14.75 20.28
N ASP A 10 2.28 13.57 19.85
CA ASP A 10 3.05 13.41 18.61
C ASP A 10 2.25 13.89 17.38
N LEU A 11 0.99 13.45 17.26
CA LEU A 11 0.11 13.87 16.17
C LEU A 11 -0.16 15.39 16.20
N ARG A 12 -0.41 15.96 17.38
CA ARG A 12 -0.71 17.39 17.54
C ARG A 12 0.51 18.28 17.31
N SER A 13 1.71 17.78 17.64
CA SER A 13 2.98 18.49 17.44
C SER A 13 3.61 18.23 16.07
N ALA A 14 3.01 17.36 15.24
CA ALA A 14 3.51 17.06 13.92
C ALA A 14 3.51 18.28 13.01
N SER A 15 4.57 18.41 12.20
CA SER A 15 4.67 19.47 11.20
C SER A 15 3.58 19.33 10.14
N ARG A 16 3.16 20.44 9.51
CA ARG A 16 2.13 20.40 8.44
C ARG A 16 2.50 19.48 7.29
N SER A 17 3.79 19.42 6.92
CA SER A 17 4.25 18.50 5.87
C SER A 17 4.16 17.04 6.32
N HIS A 18 4.45 16.74 7.59
CA HIS A 18 4.26 15.40 8.14
C HIS A 18 2.78 14.97 8.17
N LEU A 19 1.87 15.89 8.55
CA LEU A 19 0.42 15.64 8.49
C LEU A 19 -0.08 15.35 7.08
N ARG A 20 0.48 16.01 6.05
CA ARG A 20 0.16 15.71 4.65
C ARG A 20 0.60 14.30 4.23
N VAL A 21 1.76 13.84 4.71
CA VAL A 21 2.19 12.45 4.46
C VAL A 21 1.26 11.46 5.17
N ARG A 22 0.84 11.74 6.42
CA ARG A 22 -0.17 10.93 7.12
C ARG A 22 -1.54 10.94 6.40
N ALA A 23 -1.92 12.04 5.76
CA ALA A 23 -3.12 12.07 4.91
C ALA A 23 -2.99 11.12 3.71
N GLY A 24 -1.77 10.91 3.19
CA GLY A 24 -1.48 9.87 2.19
C GLY A 24 -1.74 8.47 2.70
N ILE A 25 -1.38 8.17 3.97
CA ILE A 25 -1.71 6.89 4.62
C ILE A 25 -3.22 6.66 4.63
N LEU A 26 -3.97 7.65 5.11
CA LEU A 26 -5.43 7.59 5.16
C LEU A 26 -6.03 7.43 3.75
N GLY A 27 -5.56 8.21 2.78
CA GLY A 27 -5.98 8.11 1.38
C GLY A 27 -5.73 6.72 0.79
N GLY A 28 -4.57 6.12 1.06
CA GLY A 28 -4.26 4.75 0.64
C GLY A 28 -5.15 3.70 1.28
N ALA A 29 -5.40 3.80 2.59
CA ALA A 29 -6.34 2.92 3.31
C ALA A 29 -7.77 3.02 2.75
N LEU A 30 -8.24 4.25 2.51
CA LEU A 30 -9.58 4.52 1.97
C LEU A 30 -9.72 4.01 0.53
N LEU A 31 -8.69 4.18 -0.31
CA LEU A 31 -8.68 3.66 -1.67
C LEU A 31 -8.74 2.13 -1.67
N PHE A 32 -7.97 1.47 -0.79
CA PHE A 32 -8.07 0.01 -0.62
C PHE A 32 -9.48 -0.39 -0.18
N ALA A 33 -10.00 0.24 0.88
CA ALA A 33 -11.33 -0.04 1.41
C ALA A 33 -12.42 0.11 0.33
N LEU A 34 -12.41 1.20 -0.43
CA LEU A 34 -13.37 1.43 -1.50
C LEU A 34 -13.25 0.36 -2.60
N ALA A 35 -12.04 0.04 -3.05
CA ALA A 35 -11.81 -0.98 -4.05
C ALA A 35 -12.24 -2.38 -3.57
N TYR A 36 -12.00 -2.70 -2.30
CA TYR A 36 -12.43 -3.93 -1.67
C TYR A 36 -13.96 -4.05 -1.58
N ALA A 37 -14.65 -2.97 -1.20
CA ALA A 37 -16.12 -2.93 -1.24
C ALA A 37 -16.67 -3.10 -2.65
N LEU A 38 -16.07 -2.42 -3.64
CA LEU A 38 -16.47 -2.52 -5.05
C LEU A 38 -16.23 -3.91 -5.66
N ALA A 39 -15.31 -4.68 -5.08
CA ALA A 39 -15.10 -6.08 -5.42
C ALA A 39 -16.11 -7.05 -4.77
N GLY A 40 -17.12 -6.52 -4.04
CA GLY A 40 -18.05 -7.33 -3.25
C GLY A 40 -17.41 -7.94 -2.01
N GLY A 41 -16.20 -7.52 -1.65
CA GLY A 41 -15.49 -8.00 -0.47
C GLY A 41 -16.04 -7.39 0.82
N GLY A 42 -15.81 -8.10 1.92
CA GLY A 42 -16.07 -7.60 3.26
C GLY A 42 -17.16 -8.35 4.01
N ASN A 43 -16.86 -8.58 5.29
CA ASN A 43 -17.81 -8.91 6.34
C ASN A 43 -17.53 -7.97 7.52
N VAL A 44 -18.33 -8.05 8.57
CA VAL A 44 -18.18 -7.18 9.75
C VAL A 44 -16.75 -7.22 10.33
N ILE A 45 -16.14 -8.41 10.40
CA ILE A 45 -14.78 -8.59 10.95
C ILE A 45 -13.75 -7.90 10.02
N ALA A 46 -13.83 -8.14 8.71
CA ALA A 46 -12.95 -7.51 7.73
C ALA A 46 -12.99 -5.98 7.85
N TRP A 47 -14.18 -5.39 7.93
CA TRP A 47 -14.33 -3.94 8.05
C TRP A 47 -13.77 -3.38 9.36
N LEU A 48 -14.07 -4.04 10.48
CA LEU A 48 -13.55 -3.63 11.78
C LEU A 48 -12.01 -3.68 11.81
N GLY A 49 -11.42 -4.74 11.28
CA GLY A 49 -9.97 -4.88 11.19
C GLY A 49 -9.32 -3.84 10.28
N LEU A 50 -9.90 -3.56 9.11
CA LEU A 50 -9.40 -2.53 8.19
C LEU A 50 -9.45 -1.13 8.81
N VAL A 51 -10.54 -0.79 9.50
CA VAL A 51 -10.66 0.51 10.20
C VAL A 51 -9.67 0.60 11.35
N ALA A 52 -9.62 -0.42 12.22
CA ALA A 52 -8.74 -0.42 13.39
C ALA A 52 -7.26 -0.36 12.98
N LEU A 53 -6.84 -1.21 12.05
CA LEU A 53 -5.46 -1.21 11.55
C LEU A 53 -5.17 0.06 10.75
N GLY A 54 -6.09 0.54 9.91
CA GLY A 54 -5.91 1.80 9.16
C GLY A 54 -5.67 2.99 10.08
N LEU A 55 -6.45 3.10 11.16
CA LEU A 55 -6.22 4.11 12.20
C LEU A 55 -4.89 3.90 12.91
N ALA A 56 -4.53 2.66 13.25
CA ALA A 56 -3.24 2.35 13.87
C ALA A 56 -2.06 2.77 12.99
N VAL A 57 -2.12 2.55 11.67
CA VAL A 57 -1.06 3.01 10.73
C VAL A 57 -0.96 4.53 10.71
N VAL A 58 -2.09 5.25 10.67
CA VAL A 58 -2.09 6.72 10.68
C VAL A 58 -1.51 7.28 11.97
N LEU A 59 -1.81 6.67 13.11
CA LEU A 59 -1.33 7.10 14.43
C LEU A 59 0.13 6.70 14.68
N GLN A 60 0.51 5.49 14.28
CA GLN A 60 1.79 4.85 14.58
C GLN A 60 2.46 4.28 13.31
N PRO A 61 2.87 5.13 12.36
CA PRO A 61 3.44 4.66 11.09
C PRO A 61 4.81 3.97 11.23
N HIS A 62 5.48 4.13 12.38
CA HIS A 62 6.81 3.58 12.67
C HIS A 62 6.79 2.20 13.36
N THR A 63 5.61 1.62 13.61
CA THR A 63 5.48 0.31 14.27
C THR A 63 5.25 -0.81 13.25
N LEU A 64 4.83 -1.99 13.72
CA LEU A 64 4.41 -3.10 12.86
C LEU A 64 3.04 -2.87 12.20
N ALA A 65 2.29 -1.82 12.57
CA ALA A 65 0.94 -1.56 12.06
C ALA A 65 0.84 -1.55 10.52
N PRO A 66 1.75 -0.94 9.74
CA PRO A 66 1.67 -0.97 8.27
C PRO A 66 1.78 -2.40 7.71
N GLY A 67 2.62 -3.24 8.32
CA GLY A 67 2.78 -4.64 7.94
C GLY A 67 1.56 -5.48 8.31
N LEU A 68 1.00 -5.26 9.49
CA LEU A 68 -0.25 -5.91 9.92
C LEU A 68 -1.44 -5.52 9.03
N PHE A 69 -1.57 -4.23 8.70
CA PHE A 69 -2.58 -3.75 7.76
C PHE A 69 -2.44 -4.43 6.40
N LEU A 70 -1.22 -4.47 5.85
CA LEU A 70 -0.94 -5.14 4.56
C LEU A 70 -1.36 -6.62 4.59
N GLY A 71 -0.89 -7.37 5.59
CA GLY A 71 -1.22 -8.80 5.71
C GLY A 71 -2.72 -9.04 5.88
N TYR A 72 -3.37 -8.23 6.72
CA TYR A 72 -4.81 -8.32 6.95
C TYR A 72 -5.63 -7.96 5.72
N ALA A 73 -5.23 -6.91 4.99
CA ALA A 73 -5.87 -6.47 3.75
C ALA A 73 -5.80 -7.55 2.67
N VAL A 74 -4.63 -8.16 2.47
CA VAL A 74 -4.45 -9.27 1.52
C VAL A 74 -5.25 -10.49 1.95
N ALA A 75 -5.22 -10.87 3.23
CA ALA A 75 -5.98 -12.00 3.75
C ALA A 75 -7.49 -11.78 3.61
N SER A 76 -7.98 -10.56 3.89
CA SER A 76 -9.38 -10.19 3.74
C SER A 76 -9.83 -10.27 2.28
N TRP A 77 -9.03 -9.70 1.37
CA TRP A 77 -9.28 -9.81 -0.07
C TRP A 77 -9.41 -11.27 -0.50
N TRP A 78 -8.41 -12.08 -0.16
CA TRP A 78 -8.37 -13.49 -0.55
C TRP A 78 -9.53 -14.32 0.03
N ALA A 79 -9.96 -14.00 1.25
CA ALA A 79 -10.99 -14.75 1.94
C ALA A 79 -12.42 -14.43 1.46
N THR A 80 -12.67 -13.23 0.92
CA THR A 80 -14.05 -12.78 0.65
C THR A 80 -14.32 -12.33 -0.77
N VAL A 81 -13.30 -12.17 -1.63
CA VAL A 81 -13.50 -11.79 -3.03
C VAL A 81 -13.39 -13.05 -3.89
N GLU A 82 -14.45 -13.37 -4.64
CA GLU A 82 -14.57 -14.65 -5.36
C GLU A 82 -13.51 -14.86 -6.46
N ALA A 83 -13.05 -13.78 -7.10
CA ALA A 83 -12.15 -13.85 -8.25
C ALA A 83 -10.70 -13.53 -7.88
N THR A 84 -9.77 -14.39 -8.32
CA THR A 84 -8.32 -14.18 -8.19
C THR A 84 -7.81 -12.99 -9.00
N TRP A 85 -8.50 -12.65 -10.10
CA TRP A 85 -8.32 -11.42 -10.84
C TRP A 85 -9.62 -10.62 -10.82
N HIS A 86 -9.52 -9.34 -10.46
CA HIS A 86 -10.66 -8.43 -10.42
C HIS A 86 -10.21 -7.04 -10.86
N TRP A 87 -11.10 -6.28 -11.51
CA TRP A 87 -10.78 -4.93 -11.98
C TRP A 87 -10.43 -3.99 -10.83
N ALA A 88 -11.08 -4.15 -9.68
CA ALA A 88 -10.81 -3.37 -8.47
C ALA A 88 -9.52 -3.79 -7.75
N LEU A 89 -8.87 -4.89 -8.14
CA LEU A 89 -7.61 -5.32 -7.51
C LEU A 89 -6.48 -4.30 -7.75
N LEU A 90 -6.46 -3.66 -8.92
CA LEU A 90 -5.47 -2.64 -9.24
C LEU A 90 -5.57 -1.41 -8.30
N PRO A 91 -6.73 -0.72 -8.19
CA PRO A 91 -6.84 0.39 -7.25
C PRO A 91 -6.62 -0.05 -5.79
N ALA A 92 -6.97 -1.29 -5.42
CA ALA A 92 -6.66 -1.83 -4.09
C ALA A 92 -5.15 -1.93 -3.83
N ALA A 93 -4.40 -2.51 -4.77
CA ALA A 93 -2.95 -2.64 -4.69
C ALA A 93 -2.25 -1.27 -4.68
N LEU A 94 -2.74 -0.30 -5.46
CA LEU A 94 -2.24 1.07 -5.45
C LEU A 94 -2.53 1.78 -4.12
N GLY A 95 -3.71 1.57 -3.52
CA GLY A 95 -4.04 2.09 -2.19
C GLY A 95 -3.09 1.57 -1.11
N ILE A 96 -2.82 0.27 -1.12
CA ILE A 96 -1.83 -0.37 -0.23
C ILE A 96 -0.43 0.20 -0.46
N LEU A 97 0.00 0.37 -1.71
CA LEU A 97 1.31 0.94 -2.04
C LEU A 97 1.46 2.37 -1.50
N VAL A 98 0.46 3.22 -1.71
CA VAL A 98 0.44 4.60 -1.19
C VAL A 98 0.47 4.60 0.34
N LEU A 99 -0.33 3.77 0.99
CA LEU A 99 -0.34 3.64 2.44
C LEU A 99 1.04 3.25 2.98
N HIS A 100 1.62 2.20 2.41
CA HIS A 100 2.88 1.64 2.88
C HIS A 100 4.04 2.61 2.67
N THR A 101 4.11 3.22 1.49
CA THR A 101 5.17 4.19 1.17
C THR A 101 5.05 5.47 1.99
N ALA A 102 3.85 5.96 2.26
CA ALA A 102 3.61 7.11 3.13
C ALA A 102 3.95 6.79 4.59
N ALA A 103 3.59 5.60 5.09
CA ALA A 103 3.96 5.15 6.42
C ALA A 103 5.49 5.02 6.57
N ALA A 104 6.17 4.43 5.59
CA ALA A 104 7.62 4.32 5.56
C ALA A 104 8.32 5.70 5.54
N LEU A 105 7.77 6.66 4.78
CA LEU A 105 8.28 8.03 4.77
C LEU A 105 8.10 8.71 6.14
N CYS A 106 6.92 8.58 6.75
CA CYS A 106 6.69 9.07 8.12
C CYS A 106 7.61 8.41 9.15
N ALA A 107 7.91 7.12 9.02
CA ALA A 107 8.82 6.42 9.92
C ALA A 107 10.29 6.87 9.75
N SER A 108 10.63 7.47 8.62
CA SER A 108 12.00 7.89 8.29
C SER A 108 12.37 9.27 8.84
N VAL A 109 11.43 10.03 9.38
CA VAL A 109 11.64 11.40 9.88
C VAL A 109 10.88 11.64 11.19
N PRO A 110 11.42 12.43 12.13
CA PRO A 110 10.68 12.83 13.32
C PRO A 110 9.41 13.61 12.97
N ALA A 111 8.30 13.40 13.69
CA ALA A 111 7.02 14.02 13.36
C ALA A 111 7.06 15.57 13.39
N GLN A 112 7.86 16.14 14.28
CA GLN A 112 8.04 17.59 14.45
C GLN A 112 8.92 18.20 13.34
N ALA A 113 9.73 17.40 12.67
CA ALA A 113 10.61 17.89 11.60
C ALA A 113 9.80 18.08 10.30
N PRO A 114 10.01 19.20 9.57
CA PRO A 114 9.39 19.37 8.27
C PRO A 114 10.01 18.39 7.27
N VAL A 115 9.15 17.67 6.53
CA VAL A 115 9.60 16.79 5.45
C VAL A 115 10.05 17.63 4.24
N PRO A 116 11.31 17.52 3.78
CA PRO A 116 11.78 18.28 2.63
C PRO A 116 11.04 17.89 1.34
N VAL A 117 10.64 18.89 0.54
CA VAL A 117 9.90 18.66 -0.72
C VAL A 117 10.70 17.79 -1.70
N THR A 118 12.03 17.93 -1.72
CA THR A 118 12.91 17.11 -2.56
C THR A 118 12.86 15.62 -2.19
N VAL A 119 12.74 15.31 -0.90
CA VAL A 119 12.57 13.93 -0.40
C VAL A 119 11.21 13.39 -0.84
N VAL A 120 10.14 14.17 -0.63
CA VAL A 120 8.78 13.79 -1.06
C VAL A 120 8.73 13.52 -2.55
N ARG A 121 9.34 14.38 -3.37
CA ARG A 121 9.39 14.21 -4.83
C ARG A 121 10.12 12.93 -5.23
N ARG A 122 11.32 12.69 -4.69
CA ARG A 122 12.08 11.45 -4.97
C ARG A 122 11.31 10.20 -4.53
N TRP A 123 10.60 10.27 -3.42
CA TRP A 123 9.76 9.17 -2.93
C TRP A 123 8.57 8.92 -3.86
N ALA A 124 7.91 9.98 -4.31
CA ALA A 124 6.80 9.92 -5.26
C ALA A 124 7.24 9.36 -6.62
N GLU A 125 8.40 9.77 -7.15
CA GLU A 125 8.98 9.22 -8.38
C GLU A 125 9.22 7.71 -8.27
N ARG A 126 9.84 7.25 -7.17
CA ARG A 126 10.09 5.82 -6.92
C ARG A 126 8.80 5.04 -6.73
N THR A 127 7.84 5.61 -6.01
CA THR A 127 6.51 5.01 -5.82
C THR A 127 5.76 4.91 -7.15
N GLY A 128 5.87 5.94 -8.00
CA GLY A 128 5.29 5.96 -9.34
C GLY A 128 5.88 4.89 -10.25
N LEU A 129 7.18 4.62 -10.18
CA LEU A 129 7.81 3.51 -10.91
C LEU A 129 7.24 2.16 -10.47
N VAL A 130 7.13 1.92 -9.15
CA VAL A 130 6.53 0.68 -8.63
C VAL A 130 5.07 0.58 -9.07
N ALA A 131 4.30 1.66 -8.99
CA ALA A 131 2.91 1.70 -9.44
C ALA A 131 2.78 1.36 -10.93
N ALA A 132 3.64 1.93 -11.79
CA ALA A 132 3.64 1.63 -13.23
C ALA A 132 3.92 0.15 -13.50
N LEU A 133 4.91 -0.44 -12.82
CA LEU A 133 5.19 -1.87 -12.95
C LEU A 133 4.04 -2.74 -12.41
N THR A 134 3.40 -2.34 -11.32
CA THR A 134 2.19 -3.01 -10.80
C THR A 134 1.05 -2.99 -11.80
N VAL A 135 0.80 -1.85 -12.47
CA VAL A 135 -0.21 -1.73 -13.54
C VAL A 135 0.11 -2.68 -14.69
N LEU A 136 1.38 -2.74 -15.14
CA LEU A 136 1.81 -3.64 -16.20
C LEU A 136 1.57 -5.10 -15.82
N VAL A 137 1.97 -5.50 -14.62
CA VAL A 137 1.78 -6.87 -14.11
C VAL A 137 0.30 -7.23 -14.01
N TRP A 138 -0.51 -6.34 -13.44
CA TRP A 138 -1.94 -6.55 -13.32
C TRP A 138 -2.62 -6.66 -14.70
N GLY A 139 -2.21 -5.83 -15.66
CA GLY A 139 -2.72 -5.85 -17.03
C GLY A 139 -2.33 -7.13 -17.78
N LEU A 140 -1.06 -7.55 -17.68
CA LEU A 140 -0.60 -8.81 -18.25
C LEU A 140 -1.33 -10.02 -17.64
N ALA A 141 -1.53 -10.03 -16.32
CA ALA A 141 -2.33 -11.05 -15.65
C ALA A 141 -3.77 -11.07 -16.18
N GLY A 142 -4.38 -9.89 -16.37
CA GLY A 142 -5.71 -9.74 -16.94
C GLY A 142 -5.82 -10.31 -18.36
N LEU A 143 -4.85 -10.02 -19.22
CA LEU A 143 -4.80 -10.56 -20.58
C LEU A 143 -4.72 -12.10 -20.61
N LEU A 144 -4.06 -12.71 -19.63
CA LEU A 144 -3.96 -14.15 -19.50
C LEU A 144 -5.26 -14.78 -18.97
N THR A 145 -5.97 -14.09 -18.06
CA THR A 145 -7.24 -14.57 -17.49
C THR A 145 -8.46 -14.32 -18.37
N LEU A 146 -8.40 -13.36 -19.30
CA LEU A 146 -9.49 -13.06 -20.26
C LEU A 146 -9.56 -14.06 -21.42
N ARG A 147 -8.59 -14.97 -21.56
CA ARG A 147 -8.71 -16.11 -22.46
C ARG A 147 -9.58 -17.19 -21.81
N PRO A 148 -10.44 -17.92 -22.57
CA PRO A 148 -11.24 -19.05 -22.04
C PRO A 148 -10.41 -20.26 -21.60
N ALA A 149 -9.13 -20.08 -21.30
CA ALA A 149 -8.25 -21.12 -20.83
C ALA A 149 -8.68 -21.49 -19.40
N THR A 150 -9.24 -22.69 -19.30
CA THR A 150 -9.53 -23.40 -18.08
C THR A 150 -8.40 -23.28 -17.05
N GLY A 151 -8.70 -22.72 -15.88
CA GLY A 151 -8.06 -23.14 -14.63
C GLY A 151 -6.59 -22.78 -14.38
N LEU A 152 -6.12 -21.59 -14.73
CA LEU A 152 -4.76 -21.18 -14.32
C LEU A 152 -4.62 -20.84 -12.82
N GLY A 153 -5.72 -20.64 -12.09
CA GLY A 153 -5.69 -20.36 -10.65
C GLY A 153 -4.80 -19.14 -10.31
N PRO A 154 -3.96 -19.20 -9.26
CA PRO A 154 -3.12 -18.06 -8.83
C PRO A 154 -1.85 -17.84 -9.69
N LEU A 155 -1.53 -18.74 -10.63
CA LEU A 155 -0.26 -18.71 -11.39
C LEU A 155 0.04 -17.36 -12.08
N PRO A 156 -0.89 -16.70 -12.78
CA PRO A 156 -0.62 -15.43 -13.45
C PRO A 156 -0.18 -14.32 -12.47
N GLY A 157 -0.76 -14.31 -11.26
CA GLY A 157 -0.38 -13.38 -10.20
C GLY A 157 1.03 -13.66 -9.67
N ILE A 158 1.38 -14.93 -9.47
CA ILE A 158 2.72 -15.34 -9.01
C ILE A 158 3.79 -14.96 -10.03
N VAL A 159 3.58 -15.27 -11.31
CA VAL A 159 4.52 -14.94 -12.40
C VAL A 159 4.69 -13.42 -12.50
N GLY A 160 3.59 -12.67 -12.47
CA GLY A 160 3.59 -11.23 -12.49
C GLY A 160 4.38 -10.61 -11.34
N LEU A 161 4.13 -11.05 -10.10
CA LEU A 161 4.84 -10.58 -8.91
C LEU A 161 6.33 -10.95 -8.95
N THR A 162 6.67 -12.12 -9.47
CA THR A 162 8.07 -12.55 -9.62
C THR A 162 8.80 -11.68 -10.64
N LEU A 163 8.16 -11.37 -11.77
CA LEU A 163 8.70 -10.45 -12.77
C LEU A 163 8.89 -9.04 -12.19
N LEU A 164 7.91 -8.54 -11.44
CA LEU A 164 8.01 -7.26 -10.73
C LEU A 164 9.22 -7.22 -9.79
N ALA A 165 9.39 -8.26 -8.97
CA ALA A 165 10.51 -8.36 -8.04
C ALA A 165 11.87 -8.36 -8.76
N VAL A 166 11.99 -9.10 -9.87
CA VAL A 166 13.21 -9.15 -10.69
C VAL A 166 13.50 -7.80 -11.34
N LEU A 167 12.50 -7.14 -11.95
CA LEU A 167 12.68 -5.83 -12.58
C LEU A 167 13.08 -4.76 -11.56
N LEU A 168 12.49 -4.78 -10.36
CA LEU A 168 12.87 -3.88 -9.27
C LEU A 168 14.30 -4.15 -8.78
N ALA A 169 14.68 -5.42 -8.60
CA ALA A 169 16.03 -5.78 -8.22
C ALA A 169 17.07 -5.34 -9.28
N ALA A 170 16.74 -5.51 -10.56
CA ALA A 170 17.58 -5.05 -11.67
C ALA A 170 17.70 -3.53 -11.68
N TYR A 171 16.59 -2.79 -11.54
CA TYR A 171 16.61 -1.33 -11.48
C TYR A 171 17.45 -0.79 -10.32
N VAL A 172 17.34 -1.39 -9.13
CA VAL A 172 18.14 -1.00 -7.95
C VAL A 172 19.62 -1.25 -8.20
N ARG A 173 19.98 -2.37 -8.84
CA ARG A 173 21.38 -2.69 -9.18
C ARG A 173 21.94 -1.81 -10.29
N TRP A 174 21.09 -1.35 -11.21
CA TRP A 174 21.52 -0.59 -12.39
C TRP A 174 21.60 0.91 -12.15
N ARG A 175 20.97 1.43 -11.08
CA ARG A 175 21.13 2.85 -10.71
C ARG A 175 22.62 3.14 -10.50
N PRO A 176 23.24 3.98 -11.34
CA PRO A 176 24.58 4.47 -11.07
C PRO A 176 24.54 5.12 -9.68
N THR A 177 25.47 4.76 -8.81
CA THR A 177 25.75 5.55 -7.62
C THR A 177 26.16 6.94 -8.11
N ASP A 178 25.21 7.86 -8.14
CA ASP A 178 25.49 9.29 -8.25
C ASP A 178 26.34 9.65 -7.02
N ARG A 179 27.67 9.61 -7.22
CA ARG A 179 28.69 10.15 -6.31
C ARG A 179 28.78 11.65 -6.51
#